data_AF-X0UVL2-F1
#
_entry.id   AF-X0UVL2-F1
#
_cell.length_a   1.000
_cell.length_b   1.000
_cell.length_c   1.000
_cell.angle_alpha   90.00
_cell.angle_beta   90.00
_cell.angle_gamma   90.00
#
_symmetry.space_group_name_H-M   'P 1'
#
loop_
_entity.id
_entity.type
_entity.pdbx_description
1 polymer ?
#
loop_
_entity_poly.entity_id
_entity_poly.type
_entity_poly.pdbx_seq_one_letter_code
_entity_poly.pdbx_strand_id
1 'polypeptide(L)' 'RWTYTARGLVTNVAARIGAQASNGQVFLSKATAGRVKDQFSLTPLGKFNLKNVSEEVEIFEV' A
#
# COMPACT_ATOMS: atom_id res chain seq x y z
N ARG A 1 -24.59 -6.01 17.20
CA ARG A 1 -23.86 -6.86 16.23
C ARG A 1 -22.37 -6.61 16.41
N TRP A 2 -21.57 -7.64 16.66
CA TRP A 2 -20.10 -7.54 16.78
C TRP A 2 -19.45 -8.03 15.49
N THR A 3 -18.41 -7.35 15.02
CA THR A 3 -17.64 -7.72 13.83
C THR A 3 -16.16 -7.77 14.20
N TYR A 4 -15.51 -8.91 13.98
CA TYR A 4 -14.06 -9.03 14.11
C TYR A 4 -13.39 -8.39 12.89
N THR A 5 -12.68 -7.27 13.10
CA THR A 5 -12.05 -6.51 12.01
C THR A 5 -10.77 -5.84 12.46
N ALA A 6 -9.82 -5.69 11.54
CA ALA A 6 -8.62 -4.90 11.78
C ALA A 6 -8.96 -3.41 11.77
N ARG A 7 -8.35 -2.63 12.68
CA ARG A 7 -8.46 -1.17 12.71
C ARG A 7 -7.09 -0.54 12.92
N GLY A 8 -6.90 0.66 12.37
CA GLY A 8 -5.72 1.47 12.62
C GLY A 8 -5.28 2.30 11.41
N LEU A 9 -4.13 2.95 11.54
CA LEU A 9 -3.56 3.75 10.46
C LEU A 9 -3.17 2.87 9.26
N VAL A 10 -2.60 1.70 9.51
CA VAL A 10 -2.13 0.78 8.46
C VAL A 10 -3.27 0.37 7.52
N THR A 11 -4.47 0.09 8.05
CA THR A 11 -5.65 -0.23 7.23
C THR A 11 -6.09 0.96 6.37
N ASN A 12 -5.99 2.19 6.90
CA ASN A 12 -6.32 3.40 6.15
C ASN A 12 -5.27 3.69 5.06
N VAL A 13 -3.99 3.48 5.34
CA VAL A 13 -2.90 3.64 4.36
C VAL A 13 -3.08 2.64 3.22
N ALA A 14 -3.34 1.37 3.53
CA ALA A 14 -3.58 0.34 2.52
C ALA A 14 -4.76 0.69 1.60
N ALA A 15 -5.88 1.16 2.17
CA ALA A 15 -7.03 1.61 1.38
C ALA A 15 -6.68 2.80 0.46
N ARG A 16 -5.83 3.73 0.91
CA ARG A 16 -5.39 4.88 0.11
C ARG A 16 -4.41 4.49 -1.00
N ILE A 17 -3.51 3.56 -0.74
CA ILE A 17 -2.61 3.01 -1.77
C ILE A 17 -3.46 2.32 -2.85
N GLY A 18 -4.41 1.47 -2.45
CA GLY A 18 -5.32 0.81 -3.39
C GLY A 18 -6.16 1.79 -4.21
N ALA A 19 -6.55 2.92 -3.63
CA ALA A 19 -7.29 3.97 -4.35
C ALA A 19 -6.45 4.70 -5.44
N GLN A 20 -5.12 4.60 -5.41
CA GLN A 20 -4.25 5.11 -6.47
C GLN A 20 -4.10 4.12 -7.64
N ALA A 21 -4.35 2.83 -7.38
CA ALA A 21 -4.25 1.81 -8.41
C ALA A 21 -5.41 1.93 -9.40
N SER A 22 -5.11 1.89 -10.70
CA SER A 22 -6.09 1.90 -11.78
C SER A 22 -5.91 0.68 -12.67
N ASN A 23 -6.87 0.35 -13.53
CA ASN A 23 -6.70 -0.66 -14.58
C ASN A 23 -6.15 -2.04 -14.15
N GLY A 24 -6.51 -2.51 -12.95
CA GLY A 24 -6.07 -3.82 -12.44
C GLY A 24 -4.66 -3.84 -11.85
N GLN A 25 -4.02 -2.68 -11.67
CA GLN A 25 -2.73 -2.57 -11.03
C GLN A 25 -2.79 -3.00 -9.56
N VAL A 26 -1.70 -3.59 -9.07
CA VAL A 26 -1.56 -4.03 -7.67
C VAL A 26 -0.43 -3.25 -7.03
N PHE A 27 -0.80 -2.37 -6.10
CA PHE A 27 0.16 -1.53 -5.40
C PHE A 27 0.47 -2.05 -3.99
N LEU A 28 1.75 -2.01 -3.66
CA LEU A 28 2.31 -2.46 -2.39
C LEU A 28 3.00 -1.32 -1.67
N SER A 29 2.90 -1.32 -0.35
CA SER A 29 3.77 -0.49 0.50
C SER A 29 5.18 -1.09 0.55
N LYS A 30 6.18 -0.26 0.88
CA LYS A 30 7.56 -0.71 1.14
C LYS A 30 7.67 -1.93 2.07
N ALA A 31 6.87 -1.98 3.14
CA ALA A 31 6.90 -3.08 4.08
C ALA A 31 6.42 -4.39 3.46
N THR A 32 5.38 -4.33 2.62
CA THR A 32 4.87 -5.51 1.90
C THR A 32 5.84 -5.92 0.79
N ALA A 33 6.31 -4.95 0.00
CA ALA A 33 7.31 -5.15 -1.04
C ALA A 33 8.56 -5.86 -0.51
N GLY A 34 9.10 -5.41 0.63
CA GLY A 34 10.28 -6.03 1.26
C GLY A 34 10.09 -7.48 1.69
N ARG A 35 8.85 -7.92 1.93
CA ARG A 35 8.53 -9.32 2.30
C ARG A 35 8.35 -10.24 1.10
N VAL A 36 7.96 -9.69 -0.05
CA VAL A 36 7.61 -10.47 -1.25
C VAL A 36 8.58 -10.25 -2.43
N LYS A 37 9.59 -9.39 -2.26
CA LYS A 37 10.62 -9.06 -3.27
C LYS A 37 11.34 -10.27 -3.87
N ASP A 38 11.44 -11.38 -3.12
CA ASP A 38 12.14 -12.58 -3.57
C ASP A 38 11.21 -13.52 -4.37
N GLN A 39 9.90 -13.21 -4.40
CA GLN A 39 8.86 -14.02 -5.06
C GLN A 39 8.25 -13.32 -6.27
N PHE A 40 8.29 -11.98 -6.32
CA PHE A 40 7.68 -11.18 -7.39
C PHE A 40 8.64 -10.08 -7.85
N SER A 41 8.58 -9.76 -9.14
CA SER A 41 9.28 -8.60 -9.71
C SER A 41 8.55 -7.33 -9.29
N LEU A 42 9.21 -6.49 -8.49
CA LEU A 42 8.61 -5.26 -7.97
C LEU A 42 9.20 -4.04 -8.68
N THR A 43 8.33 -3.17 -9.19
CA THR A 43 8.73 -1.90 -9.81
C THR A 43 8.47 -0.75 -8.84
N PRO A 44 9.49 0.03 -8.42
CA PRO A 44 9.28 1.20 -7.58
C PRO A 44 8.60 2.32 -8.38
N LEU A 45 7.45 2.78 -7.92
CA LEU A 45 6.73 3.93 -8.51
C LEU A 45 7.14 5.25 -7.88
N GLY A 46 7.86 5.21 -6.75
CA GLY A 46 8.33 6.38 -6.02
C GLY A 46 7.51 6.67 -4.77
N LYS A 47 7.64 7.90 -4.27
CA LYS A 47 7.01 8.36 -3.03
C LYS A 47 5.75 9.16 -3.32
N PHE A 48 4.69 8.86 -2.59
CA PHE A 48 3.38 9.51 -2.74
C PHE A 48 2.92 10.12 -1.43
N ASN A 49 2.37 11.34 -1.52
CA ASN A 49 1.68 11.99 -0.40
C ASN A 49 0.23 11.49 -0.33
N LEU A 50 -0.10 10.75 0.73
CA LEU A 50 -1.43 10.14 0.89
C LEU A 50 -2.25 10.91 1.91
N LYS A 51 -3.38 11.52 1.51
CA LYS A 51 -4.28 12.36 2.34
C LYS A 51 -3.83 12.59 3.79
N ASN A 52 -4.47 12.14 4.85
CA ASN A 52 -3.98 12.38 6.22
C ASN A 52 -2.85 11.40 6.61
N VAL A 53 -1.72 11.41 5.93
CA VAL A 53 -0.47 10.72 6.31
C VAL A 53 0.64 11.76 6.24
N SER A 54 1.32 11.98 7.36
CA SER A 54 2.36 13.00 7.47
C SER A 54 3.63 12.64 6.71
N GLU A 55 3.90 11.34 6.56
CA GLU A 55 5.08 10.84 5.86
C GLU A 55 4.74 10.41 4.44
N GLU A 56 5.66 10.66 3.52
CA GLU A 56 5.55 10.16 2.16
C GLU A 56 5.65 8.64 2.13
N VAL A 57 4.72 7.99 1.44
CA VAL A 57 4.66 6.53 1.37
C VAL A 57 5.24 6.09 0.04
N GLU A 58 6.27 5.25 0.11
CA GLU A 58 6.86 4.60 -1.06
C GLU A 58 5.97 3.46 -1.55
N ILE A 59 5.59 3.52 -2.83
CA ILE A 59 4.68 2.57 -3.49
C ILE A 59 5.45 1.76 -4.54
N PHE A 60 5.14 0.47 -4.59
CA PHE A 60 5.67 -0.49 -5.55
C PHE A 60 4.53 -1.14 -6.32
N GLU A 61 4.76 -1.47 -7.58
CA GLU A 61 3.85 -2.24 -8.42
C GLU A 61 4.39 -3.67 -8.61
N VAL A 62 3.48 -4.63 -8.64
CA VAL A 62 3.75 -6.05 -8.95
C VAL A 62 3.34 -6.36 -10.38
#